data_AF-A0A833Y169-F1
#
_entry.id   AF-A0A833Y169-F1
#
_cell.length_a   1.000
_cell.length_b   1.000
_cell.length_c   1.000
_cell.angle_alpha   90.00
_cell.angle_beta   90.00
_cell.angle_gamma   90.00
#
_symmetry.space_group_name_H-M   'P 1'
#
loop_
_entity.id
_entity.type
_entity.pdbx_description
1 polymer ?
#
loop_
_entity_poly.entity_id
_entity_poly.type
_entity_poly.pdbx_seq_one_letter_code
_entity_poly.pdbx_strand_id
1 'polypeptide(L)'
;MGSRMVHNLIKAGYKVAVHDINCNVLKKFSDMGVSTKETPFEVAEASDVVITMLPSSSHVFDVFTGPNGLLQGGNLLRPWLLIDSSTIDPQTSRKLSVTVSKCILKEKKDGRWHNSAIK
;
A
#
# COMPACT_ATOMS: atom_id res chain seq x y z
N MET A 1 -3.70 -12.56 9.82
CA MET A 1 -4.44 -11.38 10.32
C MET A 1 -5.04 -10.55 9.18
N GLY A 2 -4.27 -10.20 8.14
CA GLY A 2 -4.69 -9.33 7.02
C GLY A 2 -6.07 -9.62 6.43
N SER A 3 -6.38 -10.88 6.07
CA SER A 3 -7.65 -11.22 5.43
C SER A 3 -8.88 -10.84 6.27
N ARG A 4 -8.82 -10.98 7.60
CA ARG A 4 -9.93 -10.59 8.49
C ARG A 4 -10.13 -9.07 8.50
N MET A 5 -9.05 -8.29 8.43
CA MET A 5 -9.14 -6.83 8.32
C MET A 5 -9.78 -6.42 7.01
N VAL A 6 -9.37 -7.03 5.88
CA VAL A 6 -9.97 -6.78 4.57
C VAL A 6 -11.47 -7.06 4.58
N HIS A 7 -11.91 -8.19 5.15
CA HIS A 7 -13.35 -8.48 5.26
C HIS A 7 -14.11 -7.43 6.07
N ASN A 8 -13.53 -6.90 7.15
CA ASN A 8 -14.17 -5.86 7.95
C ASN A 8 -14.27 -4.52 7.19
N LEU A 9 -13.24 -4.16 6.42
CA LEU A 9 -13.26 -2.96 5.57
C LEU A 9 -14.33 -3.07 4.49
N ILE A 10 -14.46 -4.24 3.86
CA ILE A 10 -15.51 -4.50 2.86
C ILE A 10 -16.90 -4.39 3.51
N LYS A 11 -17.10 -5.02 4.68
CA LYS A 11 -18.38 -4.94 5.42
C LYS A 11 -18.75 -3.51 5.81
N ALA A 12 -17.75 -2.66 6.08
CA ALA A 12 -17.94 -1.25 6.38
C ALA A 12 -18.16 -0.37 5.13
N GLY A 13 -18.18 -0.95 3.92
CA GLY A 13 -18.48 -0.23 2.68
C GLY A 13 -17.29 0.42 1.98
N TYR A 14 -16.05 0.14 2.43
CA TYR A 14 -14.86 0.66 1.76
C TYR A 14 -14.55 -0.11 0.48
N LYS A 15 -14.10 0.61 -0.55
CA LYS A 15 -13.47 0.00 -1.73
C LYS A 15 -12.06 -0.43 -1.36
N VAL A 16 -11.74 -1.70 -1.59
CA VAL A 16 -10.44 -2.27 -1.21
C VAL A 16 -9.75 -2.85 -2.45
N ALA A 17 -8.46 -2.56 -2.58
CA ALA A 17 -7.54 -3.26 -3.46
C ALA A 17 -6.62 -4.14 -2.61
N VAL A 18 -6.37 -5.38 -3.02
CA VAL A 18 -5.60 -6.37 -2.26
C VAL A 18 -4.42 -6.87 -3.06
N HIS A 19 -3.27 -6.98 -2.40
CA HIS A 19 -2.12 -7.72 -2.89
C HIS A 19 -1.63 -8.69 -1.80
N ASP A 20 -1.19 -9.88 -2.23
CA ASP A 20 -0.55 -10.90 -1.39
C ASP A 20 0.28 -11.79 -2.34
N ILE A 21 1.45 -12.25 -1.90
CA ILE A 21 2.29 -13.17 -2.69
C ILE A 21 1.62 -14.55 -2.88
N ASN A 22 0.64 -14.88 -2.03
CA ASN A 22 -0.11 -16.12 -2.11
C ASN A 22 -1.28 -15.98 -3.10
N CYS A 23 -1.12 -16.53 -4.30
CA CYS A 23 -2.14 -16.52 -5.35
C CYS A 23 -3.49 -17.11 -4.90
N ASN A 24 -3.51 -18.05 -3.96
CA ASN A 24 -4.77 -18.59 -3.44
C ASN A 24 -5.54 -17.56 -2.60
N VAL A 25 -4.84 -16.67 -1.90
CA VAL A 25 -5.47 -15.56 -1.16
C VAL A 25 -6.05 -14.54 -2.14
N LEU A 26 -5.26 -14.17 -3.16
CA LEU A 26 -5.74 -13.29 -4.22
C LEU A 26 -6.97 -13.86 -4.92
N LYS A 27 -6.94 -15.15 -5.30
CA LYS A 27 -8.09 -15.81 -5.93
C LYS A 27 -9.34 -15.73 -5.06
N LYS A 28 -9.24 -16.01 -3.77
CA LYS A 28 -10.38 -15.91 -2.84
C LYS A 28 -11.00 -14.51 -2.83
N PHE A 29 -10.18 -13.46 -2.84
CA PHE A 29 -10.68 -12.08 -2.88
C PHE A 29 -11.24 -11.70 -4.24
N SER A 30 -10.59 -12.11 -5.33
CA SER A 30 -11.09 -11.91 -6.69
C SER A 30 -12.44 -12.61 -6.90
N ASP A 31 -12.63 -13.84 -6.42
CA ASP A 31 -13.90 -14.58 -6.48
C ASP A 31 -15.02 -13.87 -5.70
N MET A 32 -14.68 -13.01 -4.74
CA MET A 32 -15.61 -12.14 -3.99
C MET A 32 -15.84 -10.77 -4.66
N GLY A 33 -15.27 -10.54 -5.85
CA GLY A 33 -15.38 -9.26 -6.58
C GLY A 33 -14.48 -8.14 -6.04
N VAL A 34 -13.51 -8.47 -5.18
CA VAL A 34 -12.53 -7.50 -4.66
C VAL A 34 -11.43 -7.27 -5.70
N SER A 35 -11.01 -6.02 -5.90
CA SER A 35 -9.90 -5.73 -6.81
C SER A 35 -8.60 -6.32 -6.25
N THR A 36 -7.98 -7.23 -6.99
CA THR A 36 -6.62 -7.69 -6.70
C THR A 36 -5.60 -6.95 -7.57
N LYS A 37 -4.38 -6.80 -7.07
CA LYS A 37 -3.25 -6.16 -7.76
C LYS A 37 -2.04 -7.09 -7.74
N GLU A 38 -1.22 -6.99 -8.78
CA GLU A 38 -0.06 -7.87 -8.95
C GLU A 38 1.13 -7.41 -8.11
N THR A 39 1.16 -6.13 -7.70
CA THR A 39 2.26 -5.55 -6.94
C THR A 39 1.81 -4.60 -5.84
N PRO A 40 2.64 -4.37 -4.79
CA PRO A 40 2.41 -3.30 -3.83
C PRO A 40 2.28 -1.92 -4.48
N PHE A 41 3.11 -1.62 -5.48
CA PHE A 41 3.04 -0.34 -6.19
C PHE A 41 1.67 -0.11 -6.85
N GLU A 42 1.11 -1.13 -7.49
CA GLU A 42 -0.24 -1.04 -8.07
C GLU A 42 -1.34 -0.82 -7.01
N VAL A 43 -1.16 -1.36 -5.80
CA VAL A 43 -2.05 -1.07 -4.66
C VAL A 43 -1.93 0.40 -4.26
N ALA A 44 -0.71 0.93 -4.15
CA ALA A 44 -0.48 2.34 -3.84
C ALA A 44 -1.11 3.25 -4.91
N GLU A 45 -0.93 2.92 -6.19
CA GLU A 45 -1.49 3.68 -7.30
C GLU A 45 -3.01 3.54 -7.43
N ALA A 46 -3.67 2.63 -6.70
CA ALA A 46 -5.13 2.49 -6.68
C ALA A 46 -5.80 3.04 -5.41
N SER A 47 -5.01 3.39 -4.38
CA SER A 47 -5.52 3.60 -3.03
C SER A 47 -5.17 4.98 -2.47
N ASP A 48 -6.08 5.54 -1.68
CA ASP A 48 -5.82 6.77 -0.92
C ASP A 48 -5.11 6.47 0.41
N VAL A 49 -5.37 5.28 0.98
CA VAL A 49 -4.76 4.77 2.21
C VAL A 49 -4.28 3.34 1.96
N VAL A 50 -3.07 2.99 2.41
CA VAL A 50 -2.53 1.63 2.33
C VAL A 50 -2.23 1.09 3.72
N ILE A 51 -2.62 -0.16 3.97
CA ILE A 51 -2.35 -0.87 5.23
C ILE A 51 -1.51 -2.11 4.93
N THR A 52 -0.38 -2.28 5.61
CA THR A 52 0.45 -3.49 5.56
C THR A 52 0.27 -4.35 6.81
N MET A 53 0.30 -5.68 6.64
CA MET A 53 0.18 -6.66 7.71
C MET A 53 0.97 -7.92 7.31
N LEU A 54 2.25 -7.93 7.65
CA LEU A 54 3.24 -8.87 7.11
C LEU A 54 4.00 -9.61 8.24
N PRO A 55 4.67 -10.74 7.92
CA PRO A 55 5.25 -11.62 8.95
C PRO A 55 6.50 -11.10 9.65
N SER A 56 7.27 -10.19 9.04
CA SER A 56 8.54 -9.72 9.60
C SER A 56 8.96 -8.36 9.05
N SER A 57 9.95 -7.76 9.71
CA SER A 57 10.58 -6.50 9.31
C SER A 57 11.13 -6.53 7.88
N SER A 58 11.73 -7.65 7.44
CA SER A 58 12.26 -7.77 6.09
C SER A 58 11.18 -7.70 5.03
N HIS A 59 10.02 -8.36 5.27
CA HIS A 59 8.88 -8.28 4.36
C HIS A 59 8.30 -6.87 4.30
N VAL A 60 8.17 -6.17 5.44
CA VAL A 60 7.70 -4.78 5.44
C VAL A 60 8.68 -3.89 4.69
N PHE A 61 9.98 -4.03 4.93
CA PHE A 61 10.99 -3.23 4.25
C PHE A 61 10.95 -3.43 2.73
N ASP A 62 10.83 -4.68 2.27
CA ASP A 62 10.73 -5.04 0.85
C ASP A 62 9.43 -4.51 0.22
N VAL A 63 8.28 -4.66 0.89
CA VAL A 63 7.00 -4.13 0.38
C VAL A 63 7.03 -2.61 0.22
N PHE A 64 7.77 -1.88 1.05
CA PHE A 64 7.92 -0.43 0.89
C PHE A 64 8.96 -0.06 -0.18
N THR A 65 10.14 -0.68 -0.15
CA THR A 65 11.34 -0.16 -0.84
C THR A 65 11.91 -1.08 -1.91
N GLY A 66 11.44 -2.33 -1.97
CA GLY A 66 11.88 -3.34 -2.89
C GLY A 66 11.39 -3.11 -4.32
N PRO A 67 11.79 -3.98 -5.26
CA PRO A 67 11.27 -3.97 -6.62
C PRO A 67 9.75 -4.08 -6.61
N ASN A 68 9.07 -3.14 -7.24
CA ASN A 68 7.60 -3.02 -7.21
C ASN A 68 6.97 -2.67 -5.86
N GLY A 69 7.77 -2.17 -4.91
CA GLY A 69 7.30 -1.70 -3.62
C GLY A 69 6.45 -0.43 -3.69
N LEU A 70 5.83 -0.07 -2.56
CA LEU A 70 4.95 1.10 -2.43
C LEU A 70 5.61 2.41 -2.89
N LEU A 71 6.93 2.52 -2.76
CA LEU A 71 7.72 3.71 -3.12
C LEU A 71 8.38 3.64 -4.51
N GLN A 72 8.02 2.66 -5.35
CA GLN A 72 8.61 2.50 -6.69
C GLN A 72 8.44 3.75 -7.58
N GLY A 73 7.34 4.49 -7.41
CA GLY A 73 7.05 5.75 -8.12
C GLY A 73 8.00 6.92 -7.79
N GLY A 74 9.05 6.67 -7.02
CA GLY A 74 10.03 7.65 -6.59
C GLY A 74 9.54 8.47 -5.40
N ASN A 75 9.77 9.78 -5.44
CA ASN A 75 9.35 10.67 -4.36
C ASN A 75 7.89 11.11 -4.47
N LEU A 76 7.11 10.67 -5.47
CA LEU A 76 5.70 11.06 -5.62
C LEU A 76 4.76 9.95 -5.15
N LEU A 77 3.97 10.22 -4.11
CA LEU A 77 3.03 9.25 -3.53
C LEU A 77 1.59 9.61 -3.84
N ARG A 78 0.83 8.65 -4.36
CA ARG A 78 -0.63 8.74 -4.41
C ARG A 78 -1.29 8.57 -3.03
N PRO A 79 -0.98 7.53 -2.22
CA PRO A 79 -1.63 7.37 -0.94
C PRO A 79 -1.17 8.48 0.02
N TRP A 80 -2.12 9.12 0.68
CA TRP A 80 -1.85 10.16 1.68
C TRP A 80 -1.58 9.58 3.07
N LEU A 81 -1.87 8.30 3.28
CA LEU A 81 -1.61 7.60 4.52
C LEU A 81 -1.12 6.17 4.28
N LEU A 82 0.01 5.83 4.89
CA LEU A 82 0.58 4.48 4.95
C LEU A 82 0.54 4.01 6.41
N ILE A 83 -0.08 2.86 6.66
CA ILE A 83 -0.20 2.28 8.00
C ILE A 83 0.45 0.90 7.99
N ASP A 84 1.54 0.73 8.73
CA ASP A 84 2.05 -0.60 9.03
C ASP A 84 1.44 -1.14 10.31
N SER A 85 0.68 -2.24 10.19
CA SER A 85 0.06 -2.95 11.30
C SER A 85 0.76 -4.28 11.60
N SER A 86 1.96 -4.47 11.07
CA SER A 86 2.80 -5.65 11.30
C SER A 86 3.48 -5.57 12.66
N THR A 87 3.75 -6.73 13.27
CA THR A 87 4.61 -6.80 14.46
C THR A 87 6.06 -6.87 14.00
N ILE A 88 6.75 -5.73 14.00
CA ILE A 88 8.14 -5.61 13.53
C ILE A 88 9.02 -4.89 14.55
N ASP A 89 10.33 -4.89 14.31
CA ASP A 89 11.25 -4.13 15.14
C ASP A 89 11.04 -2.62 14.95
N PRO A 90 11.20 -1.81 16.02
CA PRO A 90 10.98 -0.37 15.94
C PRO A 90 11.96 0.38 15.01
N GLN A 91 13.15 -0.17 14.74
CA GLN A 91 14.15 0.51 13.90
C GLN A 91 13.70 0.51 12.45
N THR A 92 13.14 -0.60 11.97
CA THR A 92 12.55 -0.72 10.63
C THR A 92 11.41 0.30 10.45
N SER A 93 10.48 0.41 11.39
CA SER A 93 9.39 1.40 11.33
C SER A 93 9.93 2.84 11.27
N ARG A 94 10.93 3.18 12.09
CA ARG A 94 11.55 4.53 12.08
C ARG A 94 12.25 4.82 10.76
N LYS A 95 13.01 3.85 10.23
CA LYS A 95 13.71 4.00 8.94
C LYS A 95 12.72 4.23 7.80
N LEU A 96 11.64 3.46 7.73
CA LEU A 96 10.61 3.63 6.72
C LEU A 96 9.89 4.97 6.85
N SER A 97 9.57 5.40 8.08
CA SER A 97 8.99 6.72 8.33
C SER A 97 9.87 7.86 7.79
N VAL A 98 11.19 7.80 8.01
CA VAL A 98 12.16 8.78 7.48
C VAL A 98 12.27 8.72 5.95
N THR A 99 12.14 7.54 5.35
CA THR A 99 12.12 7.40 3.88
C THR A 99 10.85 8.03 3.30
N VAL A 100 9.69 7.71 3.86
CA VAL A 100 8.38 8.21 3.40
C VAL A 100 8.26 9.72 3.60
N SER A 101 8.83 10.30 4.67
CA SER A 101 8.77 11.75 4.91
C SER A 101 9.53 12.60 3.87
N LYS A 102 10.39 11.97 3.06
CA LYS A 102 11.08 12.62 1.94
C LYS A 102 10.25 12.63 0.65
N CYS A 103 9.12 11.94 0.64
CA CYS A 103 8.20 11.92 -0.48
C CYS A 103 7.23 13.12 -0.42
N ILE A 104 6.64 13.42 -1.57
CA ILE A 104 5.68 14.48 -1.83
C ILE A 104 4.39 13.81 -2.31
N LEU A 105 3.24 14.29 -1.85
CA LEU A 105 1.95 13.78 -2.28
C LEU A 105 1.64 14.24 -3.71
N LYS A 106 1.16 13.32 -4.55
CA LYS A 106 0.59 13.65 -5.87
C LYS A 106 -0.65 14.50 -5.63
N GLU A 107 -0.73 15.63 -6.34
CA GLU A 107 -1.91 16.49 -6.25
C GLU A 107 -2.99 16.00 -7.21
N LYS A 108 -4.23 16.04 -6.74
CA LYS A 108 -5.40 15.82 -7.58
C LYS A 108 -5.92 17.19 -8.04
N LYS A 109 -5.61 17.57 -9.27
CA LYS A 109 -6.23 18.73 -9.96
C LYS A 109 -7.25 18.22 -10.98
N ASP A 110 -8.46 18.79 -10.96
CA ASP A 110 -9.53 18.52 -11.94
C ASP A 110 -9.85 17.03 -12.14
N GLY A 111 -9.81 16.25 -11.05
CA GLY A 111 -10.09 14.81 -11.10
C GLY A 111 -8.94 13.93 -11.63
N ARG A 112 -7.81 14.51 -12.05
CA ARG A 112 -6.63 13.78 -12.53
C ARG A 112 -5.45 13.92 -11.58
N TRP A 113 -4.66 12.86 -11.47
CA TRP A 113 -3.42 12.86 -10.69
C TRP A 113 -2.32 13.54 -11.48
N HIS A 114 -1.77 14.61 -10.94
CA HIS A 114 -0.70 15.39 -11.55
C HIS A 114 0.58 15.25 -10.71
N ASN A 115 1.72 15.16 -11.41
CA ASN A 115 3.03 15.25 -10.77
C ASN A 115 3.25 16.71 -10.37
N SER A 116 3.21 17.04 -9.08
CA SER A 116 3.35 18.42 -8.59
C SER A 116 4.81 18.92 -8.58
N ALA A 117 5.64 18.40 -9.49
CA ALA A 117 7.08 18.66 -9.56
C ALA A 117 7.50 19.25 -10.91
N ILE A 118 6.72 20.20 -11.46
CA ILE A 118 7.22 21.20 -12.42
C ILE A 118 6.44 22.50 -12.17
N LYS A 119 7.06 23.44 -11.46
CA LYS A 119 6.82 24.87 -11.62
C LYS A 119 8.08 25.47 -12.22
#